data_AF-A0A167UN73-F1
#
_entry.id   AF-A0A167UN73-F1
#
_cell.length_a   1.000
_cell.length_b   1.000
_cell.length_c   1.000
_cell.angle_alpha   90.00
_cell.angle_beta   90.00
_cell.angle_gamma   90.00
#
_symmetry.space_group_name_H-M   'P 1'
#
loop_
_entity.id
_entity.type
_entity.pdbx_description
1 polymer ?
#
loop_
_entity_poly.entity_id
_entity_poly.type
_entity_poly.pdbx_seq_one_letter_code
_entity_poly.pdbx_strand_id
1 'polypeptide(L)'
;MLIFDRERKGRNLVICIDGTSNKFGIKNTNVVEIYSQILKQESDEQLTYYDSGIGTYASPSWRSWSHLKQVMDNKIDLLIAWNLEKVIIGAYRWLSNQYREGDKIFLFGFSRGAFQARALAGMVETVGLILPGNEAQIPFAYELYANYDADGKDKEIAPMFKKAFSRKDVRVHFVGVWDTVSSVGLMRPKKMLPRIIECCNHVCYFRHALALDERRVKFLPEYVHEGLSHKRDEPQFAAQGGCTADIKEVWFAGAHSDVYVHPLLRPSSPLY
;
A
#
# COMPACT_ATOMS: atom_id res chain seq x y z
N MET A 1 -8.83 37.05 24.40
CA MET A 1 -9.19 35.64 24.71
C MET A 1 -8.11 34.77 24.10
N LEU A 2 -7.07 34.44 24.88
CA LEU A 2 -5.97 33.56 24.44
C LEU A 2 -6.49 32.13 24.54
N ILE A 3 -6.76 31.51 23.40
CA ILE A 3 -7.03 30.07 23.35
C ILE A 3 -5.70 29.40 23.62
N PHE A 4 -5.60 28.70 24.76
CA PHE A 4 -4.50 27.79 25.03
C PHE A 4 -4.46 26.75 23.91
N ASP A 5 -3.47 26.87 23.02
CA ASP A 5 -3.14 25.82 22.08
C ASP A 5 -2.49 24.70 22.88
N ARG A 6 -3.32 23.76 23.39
CA ARG A 6 -2.79 22.48 23.85
C ARG A 6 -2.11 21.88 22.64
N GLU A 7 -0.79 21.70 22.67
CA GLU A 7 -0.07 20.84 21.72
C GLU A 7 -0.83 19.53 21.61
N ARG A 8 -1.64 19.39 20.56
CA ARG A 8 -2.40 18.17 20.33
C ARG A 8 -1.39 17.14 19.86
N LYS A 9 -1.12 16.17 20.73
CA LYS A 9 -0.34 14.99 20.38
C LYS A 9 -0.86 14.39 19.08
N GLY A 10 0.04 14.19 18.12
CA GLY A 10 -0.28 13.60 16.82
C GLY A 10 -0.94 12.22 16.96
N ARG A 11 -1.97 11.97 16.15
CA ARG A 11 -2.74 10.72 16.18
C ARG A 11 -2.13 9.69 15.24
N ASN A 12 -2.57 8.45 15.35
CA ASN A 12 -2.21 7.36 14.45
C ASN A 12 -3.35 7.13 13.44
N LEU A 13 -3.09 7.33 12.15
CA LEU A 13 -4.02 7.02 11.08
C LEU A 13 -3.59 5.69 10.45
N VAL A 14 -4.38 4.64 10.69
CA VAL A 14 -4.08 3.27 10.25
C VAL A 14 -4.99 2.88 9.09
N ILE A 15 -4.38 2.58 7.95
CA ILE A 15 -5.05 2.18 6.72
C ILE A 15 -4.66 0.73 6.43
N CYS A 16 -5.67 -0.14 6.32
CA CYS A 16 -5.51 -1.57 6.08
C CYS A 16 -6.20 -1.93 4.75
N ILE A 17 -5.43 -2.42 3.78
CA ILE A 17 -5.94 -2.79 2.44
C ILE A 17 -5.68 -4.27 2.21
N ASP A 18 -6.73 -5.07 2.18
CA ASP A 18 -6.63 -6.51 1.98
C ASP A 18 -6.52 -6.89 0.49
N GLY A 19 -6.01 -8.10 0.22
CA GLY A 19 -5.94 -8.70 -1.10
C GLY A 19 -7.32 -8.92 -1.69
N THR A 20 -7.49 -8.51 -2.94
CA THR A 20 -8.72 -8.68 -3.71
C THR A 20 -9.02 -10.18 -3.83
N SER A 21 -10.19 -10.62 -3.36
CA SER A 21 -10.69 -12.01 -3.12
C SER A 21 -10.74 -12.49 -1.67
N ASN A 22 -10.11 -11.80 -0.71
CA ASN A 22 -10.24 -12.16 0.68
C ASN A 22 -11.58 -11.65 1.24
N LYS A 23 -12.40 -12.57 1.72
CA LYS A 23 -13.64 -12.25 2.44
C LYS A 23 -13.38 -12.37 3.92
N PHE A 24 -13.89 -11.41 4.70
CA PHE A 24 -14.03 -11.60 6.14
C PHE A 24 -14.80 -12.89 6.40
N GLY A 25 -14.24 -13.77 7.23
CA GLY A 25 -14.77 -15.11 7.43
C GLY A 25 -13.96 -15.90 8.45
N ILE A 26 -14.14 -17.21 8.48
CA ILE A 26 -13.48 -18.08 9.49
C ILE A 26 -11.94 -18.13 9.28
N LYS A 27 -11.45 -17.82 8.08
CA LYS A 27 -10.03 -17.65 7.77
C LYS A 27 -9.78 -16.20 7.36
N ASN A 28 -9.20 -15.43 8.26
CA ASN A 28 -8.84 -14.04 8.04
C ASN A 28 -7.41 -13.90 7.52
N THR A 29 -7.14 -12.78 6.85
CA THR A 29 -5.78 -12.38 6.48
C THR A 29 -5.08 -11.71 7.67
N ASN A 30 -3.75 -11.59 7.61
CA ASN A 30 -3.00 -10.81 8.61
C ASN A 30 -3.48 -9.36 8.70
N VAL A 31 -3.98 -8.80 7.60
CA VAL A 31 -4.50 -7.43 7.54
C VAL A 31 -5.75 -7.31 8.41
N VAL A 32 -6.70 -8.24 8.27
CA VAL A 32 -7.90 -8.29 9.12
C VAL A 32 -7.54 -8.59 10.58
N GLU A 33 -6.62 -9.51 10.83
CA GLU A 33 -6.18 -9.83 12.18
C GLU A 33 -5.58 -8.60 12.88
N ILE A 34 -4.62 -7.91 12.26
CA ILE A 34 -4.08 -6.65 12.81
C ILE A 34 -5.18 -5.61 12.97
N TYR A 35 -6.05 -5.44 11.97
CA TYR A 35 -7.14 -4.49 12.05
C TYR A 35 -8.05 -4.77 13.25
N SER A 36 -8.32 -6.04 13.56
CA SER A 36 -9.12 -6.45 14.72
C SER A 36 -8.46 -6.09 16.06
N GLN A 37 -7.13 -6.13 16.13
CA GLN A 37 -6.34 -5.86 17.34
C GLN A 37 -6.09 -4.36 17.57
N ILE A 38 -6.41 -3.49 16.61
CA ILE A 38 -6.32 -2.04 16.80
C ILE A 38 -7.37 -1.58 17.82
N LEU A 39 -6.92 -0.87 18.86
CA LEU A 39 -7.75 -0.27 19.90
C LEU A 39 -8.51 0.94 19.34
N LYS A 40 -9.81 0.77 19.06
CA LYS A 40 -10.65 1.80 18.40
C LYS A 40 -11.46 2.67 19.36
N GLN A 41 -11.58 2.27 20.63
CA GLN A 41 -12.55 2.84 21.57
C GLN A 41 -11.90 3.48 22.80
N GLU A 42 -10.57 3.43 22.93
CA GLU A 42 -9.89 3.90 24.15
C GLU A 42 -9.49 5.38 24.09
N SER A 43 -9.31 5.96 22.90
CA SER A 43 -9.02 7.39 22.73
C SER A 43 -9.23 7.86 21.28
N ASP A 44 -9.42 9.17 21.08
CA ASP A 44 -9.39 9.81 19.75
C ASP A 44 -7.97 9.87 19.13
N GLU A 45 -7.00 9.13 19.70
CA GLU A 45 -5.61 9.10 19.24
C GLU A 45 -5.40 8.14 18.06
N GLN A 46 -6.39 7.31 17.68
CA GLN A 46 -6.24 6.36 16.58
C GLN A 46 -7.47 6.32 15.66
N LEU A 47 -7.25 6.55 14.37
CA LEU A 47 -8.27 6.47 13.33
C LEU A 47 -7.95 5.32 12.39
N THR A 48 -8.97 4.56 11.99
CA THR A 48 -8.79 3.36 11.18
C THR A 48 -9.61 3.40 9.90
N TYR A 49 -9.01 2.94 8.81
CA TYR A 49 -9.65 2.70 7.51
C TYR A 49 -9.36 1.28 7.05
N TYR A 50 -10.39 0.57 6.59
CA TYR A 50 -10.24 -0.78 6.05
C TYR A 50 -10.91 -0.89 4.68
N ASP A 51 -10.18 -1.44 3.72
CA ASP A 51 -10.71 -1.85 2.43
C ASP A 51 -10.45 -3.35 2.23
N SER A 52 -11.49 -4.10 1.89
CA SER A 52 -11.42 -5.56 1.71
C SER A 52 -10.85 -5.98 0.35
N GLY A 53 -10.61 -5.04 -0.55
CA GLY A 53 -10.24 -5.32 -1.93
C GLY A 53 -11.37 -5.99 -2.73
N ILE A 54 -12.58 -6.16 -2.17
CA ILE A 54 -13.72 -6.79 -2.84
C ILE A 54 -14.36 -5.76 -3.78
N GLY A 55 -13.84 -5.68 -4.99
CA GLY A 55 -14.46 -4.98 -6.10
C GLY A 55 -14.33 -5.83 -7.35
N THR A 56 -15.46 -6.42 -7.76
CA THR A 56 -15.71 -7.00 -9.08
C THR A 56 -14.85 -8.20 -9.51
N TYR A 57 -15.08 -9.35 -8.87
CA TYR A 57 -15.02 -10.62 -9.62
C TYR A 57 -16.36 -10.78 -10.36
N ALA A 58 -16.42 -10.35 -11.61
CA ALA A 58 -17.47 -10.85 -12.49
C ALA A 58 -17.19 -12.35 -12.69
N SER A 59 -18.02 -13.22 -12.09
CA SER A 59 -17.93 -14.66 -12.30
C SER A 59 -18.00 -14.96 -13.79
N PRO A 60 -16.93 -15.48 -14.44
CA PRO A 60 -17.01 -15.89 -15.83
C PRO A 60 -17.92 -17.12 -15.90
N SER A 61 -18.93 -17.11 -16.78
CA SER A 61 -19.77 -18.29 -17.03
C SER A 61 -18.97 -19.31 -17.85
N TRP A 62 -19.05 -20.58 -17.45
CA TRP A 62 -18.10 -21.63 -17.86
C TRP A 62 -18.34 -22.22 -19.26
N ARG A 63 -18.85 -21.46 -20.24
CA ARG A 63 -19.43 -22.05 -21.48
C ARG A 63 -18.78 -21.74 -22.84
N SER A 64 -17.61 -21.08 -22.94
CA SER A 64 -16.92 -21.01 -24.26
C SER A 64 -15.43 -20.69 -24.14
N TRP A 65 -14.58 -21.68 -24.44
CA TRP A 65 -13.16 -21.66 -24.07
C TRP A 65 -12.14 -21.41 -25.20
N SER A 66 -12.54 -21.39 -26.48
CA SER A 66 -11.54 -21.42 -27.57
C SER A 66 -11.32 -20.10 -28.34
N HIS A 67 -12.25 -19.14 -28.34
CA HIS A 67 -12.11 -17.88 -29.11
C HIS A 67 -12.15 -16.58 -28.28
N LEU A 68 -12.36 -16.67 -26.96
CA LEU A 68 -12.60 -15.50 -26.10
C LEU A 68 -11.41 -15.08 -25.23
N LYS A 69 -10.24 -15.73 -25.32
CA LYS A 69 -9.12 -15.48 -24.39
C LYS A 69 -8.60 -14.03 -24.46
N GLN A 70 -8.25 -13.53 -25.63
CA GLN A 70 -7.59 -12.21 -25.74
C GLN A 70 -8.54 -11.03 -25.45
N VAL A 71 -9.83 -11.15 -25.78
CA VAL A 71 -10.84 -10.10 -25.48
C VAL A 71 -11.29 -10.15 -24.01
N MET A 72 -11.23 -11.32 -23.36
CA MET A 72 -11.50 -11.44 -21.92
C MET A 72 -10.35 -10.94 -21.06
N ASP A 73 -9.10 -11.22 -21.43
CA ASP A 73 -7.93 -10.80 -20.65
C ASP A 73 -7.88 -9.28 -20.49
N ASN A 74 -8.08 -8.52 -21.57
CA ASN A 74 -8.11 -7.06 -21.52
C ASN A 74 -9.24 -6.49 -20.63
N LYS A 75 -10.41 -7.15 -20.61
CA LYS A 75 -11.54 -6.71 -19.77
C LYS A 75 -11.29 -7.00 -18.30
N ILE A 76 -10.66 -8.14 -17.99
CA ILE A 76 -10.28 -8.50 -16.62
C ILE A 76 -9.20 -7.54 -16.11
N ASP A 77 -8.18 -7.27 -16.92
CA ASP A 77 -7.09 -6.36 -16.54
C ASP A 77 -7.61 -4.93 -16.33
N LEU A 78 -8.51 -4.45 -17.19
CA LEU A 78 -9.17 -3.16 -17.03
C LEU A 78 -9.98 -3.08 -15.73
N LEU A 79 -10.71 -4.16 -15.39
CA LEU A 79 -11.50 -4.22 -14.16
C LEU A 79 -10.62 -4.20 -12.91
N ILE A 80 -9.49 -4.89 -12.95
CA ILE A 80 -8.53 -4.88 -11.85
C ILE A 80 -7.86 -3.51 -11.73
N ALA A 81 -7.48 -2.89 -12.85
CA ALA A 81 -6.90 -1.54 -12.87
C ALA A 81 -7.89 -0.50 -12.31
N TRP A 82 -9.16 -0.56 -12.73
CA TRP A 82 -10.21 0.31 -12.23
C TRP A 82 -10.47 0.11 -10.73
N ASN A 83 -10.48 -1.14 -10.26
CA ASN A 83 -10.60 -1.44 -8.84
C ASN A 83 -9.39 -0.92 -8.05
N LEU A 84 -8.19 -1.06 -8.60
CA LEU A 84 -6.97 -0.55 -7.99
C LEU A 84 -7.02 0.97 -7.80
N GLU A 85 -7.37 1.69 -8.86
CA GLU A 85 -7.54 3.15 -8.84
C GLU A 85 -8.57 3.56 -7.78
N LYS A 86 -9.75 2.90 -7.78
CA LYS A 86 -10.82 3.20 -6.83
C LYS A 86 -10.38 3.04 -5.38
N VAL A 87 -9.65 1.98 -5.04
CA VAL A 87 -9.16 1.73 -3.68
C VAL A 87 -8.13 2.78 -3.26
N ILE A 88 -7.17 3.09 -4.13
CA ILE A 88 -6.13 4.11 -3.85
C ILE A 88 -6.79 5.49 -3.65
N ILE A 89 -7.67 5.90 -4.56
CA ILE A 89 -8.41 7.16 -4.47
C ILE A 89 -9.26 7.20 -3.19
N GLY A 90 -9.92 6.09 -2.83
CA GLY A 90 -10.73 5.96 -1.63
C GLY A 90 -9.93 6.17 -0.35
N ALA A 91 -8.81 5.45 -0.21
CA ALA A 91 -7.92 5.55 0.93
C ALA A 91 -7.24 6.93 1.00
N TYR A 92 -6.79 7.48 -0.14
CA TYR A 92 -6.22 8.82 -0.22
C TYR A 92 -7.22 9.91 0.20
N ARG A 93 -8.48 9.81 -0.26
CA ARG A 93 -9.55 10.74 0.15
C ARG A 93 -9.81 10.68 1.64
N TRP A 94 -9.91 9.47 2.20
CA TRP A 94 -10.10 9.31 3.64
C TRP A 94 -8.93 9.94 4.41
N LEU A 95 -7.69 9.67 3.99
CA LEU A 95 -6.49 10.21 4.60
C LEU A 95 -6.47 11.74 4.54
N SER A 96 -6.76 12.34 3.38
CA SER A 96 -6.85 13.79 3.18
C SER A 96 -7.83 14.45 4.15
N ASN A 97 -9.00 13.84 4.32
CA ASN A 97 -10.09 14.39 5.13
C ASN A 97 -9.83 14.24 6.63
N GLN A 98 -9.11 13.19 7.04
CA GLN A 98 -8.84 12.92 8.44
C GLN A 98 -7.56 13.55 8.95
N TYR A 99 -6.52 13.67 8.12
CA TYR A 99 -5.18 14.08 8.56
C TYR A 99 -5.15 15.47 9.17
N ARG A 100 -4.49 15.56 10.31
CA ARG A 100 -4.09 16.79 11.00
C ARG A 100 -2.57 16.81 11.13
N GLU A 101 -2.03 18.02 11.26
CA GLU A 101 -0.61 18.20 11.48
C GLU A 101 -0.13 17.40 12.70
N GLY A 102 1.01 16.73 12.55
CA GLY A 102 1.59 15.84 13.57
C GLY A 102 1.09 14.39 13.52
N ASP A 103 0.03 14.07 12.77
CA ASP A 103 -0.47 12.70 12.65
C ASP A 103 0.57 11.77 11.98
N LYS A 104 0.60 10.51 12.42
CA LYS A 104 1.43 9.44 11.87
C LYS A 104 0.59 8.51 11.01
N ILE A 105 1.04 8.25 9.79
CA ILE A 105 0.33 7.41 8.82
C ILE A 105 0.94 6.00 8.80
N PHE A 106 0.10 5.00 9.05
CA PHE A 106 0.45 3.57 9.02
C PHE A 106 -0.34 2.88 7.92
N LEU A 107 0.36 2.26 6.97
CA LEU A 107 -0.24 1.53 5.87
C LEU A 107 0.06 0.04 6.00
N PHE A 108 -0.97 -0.78 5.91
CA PHE A 108 -0.87 -2.23 5.92
C PHE A 108 -1.53 -2.83 4.70
N GLY A 109 -0.93 -3.84 4.09
CA GLY A 109 -1.60 -4.55 3.03
C GLY A 109 -1.03 -5.93 2.72
N PHE A 110 -1.86 -6.75 2.10
CA PHE A 110 -1.51 -8.12 1.70
C PHE A 110 -1.71 -8.30 0.19
N SER A 111 -0.80 -9.01 -0.49
CA SER A 111 -0.96 -9.36 -1.90
C SER A 111 -1.14 -8.12 -2.78
N ARG A 112 -2.25 -8.02 -3.53
CA ARG A 112 -2.60 -6.81 -4.28
C ARG A 112 -2.94 -5.61 -3.40
N GLY A 113 -3.42 -5.85 -2.18
CA GLY A 113 -3.60 -4.81 -1.16
C GLY A 113 -2.27 -4.21 -0.70
N ALA A 114 -1.21 -5.02 -0.65
CA ALA A 114 0.15 -4.52 -0.41
C ALA A 114 0.62 -3.60 -1.53
N PHE A 115 0.34 -3.95 -2.79
CA PHE A 115 0.63 -3.08 -3.94
C PHE A 115 -0.11 -1.75 -3.83
N GLN A 116 -1.40 -1.78 -3.48
CA GLN A 116 -2.23 -0.58 -3.29
C GLN A 116 -1.72 0.29 -2.12
N ALA A 117 -1.30 -0.32 -1.01
CA ALA A 117 -0.73 0.39 0.13
C ALA A 117 0.60 1.08 -0.23
N ARG A 118 1.47 0.40 -0.98
CA ARG A 118 2.72 1.00 -1.51
C ARG A 118 2.42 2.13 -2.49
N ALA A 119 1.44 1.93 -3.37
CA ALA A 119 1.02 2.95 -4.33
C ALA A 119 0.45 4.19 -3.63
N LEU A 120 -0.30 4.02 -2.54
CA LEU A 120 -0.79 5.12 -1.72
C LEU A 120 0.36 5.91 -1.09
N ALA A 121 1.41 5.24 -0.58
CA ALA A 121 2.60 5.93 -0.08
C ALA A 121 3.32 6.72 -1.19
N GLY A 122 3.48 6.10 -2.37
CA GLY A 122 4.05 6.75 -3.55
C GLY A 122 3.25 7.96 -4.01
N MET A 123 1.92 7.89 -3.99
CA MET A 123 1.03 9.00 -4.33
C MET A 123 1.20 10.17 -3.34
N VAL A 124 1.20 9.90 -2.03
CA VAL A 124 1.44 10.92 -1.00
C VAL A 124 2.80 11.60 -1.19
N GLU A 125 3.83 10.84 -1.57
CA GLU A 125 5.13 11.42 -1.88
C GLU A 125 5.07 12.31 -3.12
N THR A 126 4.51 11.81 -4.22
CA THR A 126 4.59 12.47 -5.53
C THR A 126 3.71 13.71 -5.63
N VAL A 127 2.46 13.65 -5.18
CA VAL A 127 1.49 14.76 -5.29
C VAL A 127 1.15 15.42 -3.95
N GLY A 128 1.74 14.96 -2.85
CA GLY A 128 1.41 15.41 -1.50
C GLY A 128 0.09 14.85 -0.99
N LEU A 129 -0.34 15.31 0.18
CA LEU A 129 -1.67 15.06 0.72
C LEU A 129 -2.51 16.33 0.63
N ILE A 130 -3.54 16.34 -0.23
CA ILE A 130 -4.35 17.54 -0.48
C ILE A 130 -5.06 18.06 0.80
N LEU A 131 -5.37 19.34 0.81
CA LEU A 131 -6.18 19.98 1.85
C LEU A 131 -7.67 19.61 1.69
N PRO A 132 -8.41 19.40 2.81
CA PRO A 132 -9.83 19.10 2.77
C PRO A 132 -10.63 20.20 2.06
N GLY A 133 -11.69 19.82 1.35
CA GLY A 133 -12.45 20.71 0.47
C GLY A 133 -11.98 20.74 -0.99
N ASN A 134 -10.87 20.05 -1.32
CA ASN A 134 -10.35 19.93 -2.70
C ASN A 134 -10.52 18.52 -3.28
N GLU A 135 -11.48 17.73 -2.78
CA GLU A 135 -11.65 16.31 -3.11
C GLU A 135 -11.92 16.06 -4.60
N ALA A 136 -12.44 17.07 -5.31
CA ALA A 136 -12.63 17.05 -6.76
C ALA A 136 -11.30 16.95 -7.54
N GLN A 137 -10.18 17.33 -6.92
CA GLN A 137 -8.84 17.26 -7.54
C GLN A 137 -8.16 15.89 -7.34
N ILE A 138 -8.70 15.00 -6.50
CA ILE A 138 -8.08 13.69 -6.21
C ILE A 138 -7.90 12.83 -7.46
N PRO A 139 -8.89 12.72 -8.38
CA PRO A 139 -8.70 11.94 -9.61
C PRO A 139 -7.53 12.46 -10.45
N PHE A 140 -7.42 13.79 -10.60
CA PHE A 140 -6.31 14.40 -11.32
C PHE A 140 -4.96 14.19 -10.60
N ALA A 141 -4.94 14.27 -9.27
CA ALA A 141 -3.76 13.96 -8.48
C ALA A 141 -3.30 12.50 -8.69
N TYR A 142 -4.25 11.57 -8.80
CA TYR A 142 -3.94 10.17 -9.11
C TYR A 142 -3.37 10.01 -10.52
N GLU A 143 -3.91 10.70 -11.52
CA GLU A 143 -3.38 10.70 -12.89
C GLU A 143 -1.93 11.22 -12.93
N LEU A 144 -1.66 12.36 -12.28
CA LEU A 144 -0.31 12.92 -12.17
C LEU A 144 0.66 11.93 -11.52
N TYR A 145 0.22 11.22 -10.48
CA TYR A 145 1.01 10.18 -9.84
C TYR A 145 1.23 8.98 -10.78
N ALA A 146 0.18 8.43 -11.38
CA ALA A 146 0.26 7.25 -12.23
C ALA A 146 1.14 7.47 -13.47
N ASN A 147 1.17 8.71 -13.97
CA ASN A 147 1.96 9.11 -15.12
C ASN A 147 3.32 9.73 -14.76
N TYR A 148 3.70 9.81 -13.48
CA TYR A 148 4.89 10.57 -13.06
C TYR A 148 6.17 10.12 -13.76
N ASP A 149 6.40 8.82 -13.94
CA ASP A 149 7.60 8.33 -14.65
C ASP A 149 7.44 8.34 -16.18
N ALA A 150 6.37 8.92 -16.73
CA ALA A 150 6.24 9.11 -18.17
C ALA A 150 7.18 10.24 -18.62
N ASP A 151 7.78 10.06 -19.80
CA ASP A 151 8.51 11.13 -20.47
C ASP A 151 7.48 12.16 -20.94
N GLY A 152 7.07 13.03 -20.03
CA GLY A 152 5.94 13.94 -20.20
C GLY A 152 5.93 15.06 -19.16
N LYS A 153 4.99 15.98 -19.33
CA LYS A 153 4.88 17.21 -18.53
C LYS A 153 4.53 16.95 -17.06
N ASP A 154 4.03 15.76 -16.73
CA ASP A 154 3.55 15.43 -15.39
C ASP A 154 4.66 15.44 -14.33
N LYS A 155 5.92 15.19 -14.71
CA LYS A 155 7.09 15.33 -13.82
C LYS A 155 7.26 16.75 -13.29
N GLU A 156 6.91 17.76 -14.10
CA GLU A 156 6.99 19.17 -13.73
C GLU A 156 5.69 19.63 -13.03
N ILE A 157 4.55 19.08 -13.43
CA ILE A 157 3.24 19.46 -12.87
C ILE A 157 3.04 18.92 -11.45
N ALA A 158 3.47 17.68 -11.15
CA ALA A 158 3.24 17.07 -9.84
C ALA A 158 3.83 17.88 -8.66
N PRO A 159 5.08 18.40 -8.72
CA PRO A 159 5.61 19.31 -7.70
C PRO A 159 4.81 20.62 -7.57
N MET A 160 4.34 21.18 -8.69
CA MET A 160 3.51 22.40 -8.67
C MET A 160 2.16 22.13 -8.02
N PHE A 161 1.53 21.00 -8.36
CA PHE A 161 0.29 20.54 -7.76
C PHE A 161 0.45 20.34 -6.25
N LYS A 162 1.50 19.61 -5.84
CA LYS A 162 1.85 19.39 -4.43
C LYS A 162 2.00 20.71 -3.67
N LYS A 163 2.68 21.70 -4.26
CA LYS A 163 2.86 23.02 -3.64
C LYS A 163 1.54 23.81 -3.52
N ALA A 164 0.63 23.67 -4.48
CA ALA A 164 -0.59 24.46 -4.55
C ALA A 164 -1.72 23.90 -3.66
N PHE A 165 -1.92 22.58 -3.66
CA PHE A 165 -3.11 21.95 -3.08
C PHE A 165 -2.84 21.12 -1.82
N SER A 166 -1.57 20.80 -1.54
CA SER A 166 -1.21 19.82 -0.51
C SER A 166 -0.61 20.43 0.74
N ARG A 167 -0.76 19.69 1.84
CA ARG A 167 -0.12 19.96 3.13
C ARG A 167 1.40 19.85 2.99
N LYS A 168 2.11 20.66 3.78
CA LYS A 168 3.58 20.61 3.85
C LYS A 168 4.04 19.42 4.69
N ASP A 169 5.15 18.83 4.28
CA ASP A 169 5.93 17.85 5.05
C ASP A 169 5.17 16.61 5.55
N VAL A 170 4.08 16.24 4.88
CA VAL A 170 3.36 14.99 5.16
C VAL A 170 4.19 13.81 4.67
N ARG A 171 4.45 12.87 5.57
CA ARG A 171 5.24 11.67 5.29
C ARG A 171 4.56 10.42 5.84
N VAL A 172 4.64 9.32 5.12
CA VAL A 172 4.18 8.02 5.61
C VAL A 172 5.14 7.50 6.68
N HIS A 173 4.61 7.18 7.87
CA HIS A 173 5.42 6.75 8.99
C HIS A 173 5.81 5.27 8.86
N PHE A 174 4.87 4.41 8.50
CA PHE A 174 5.11 2.98 8.45
C PHE A 174 4.35 2.33 7.28
N VAL A 175 5.03 1.44 6.55
CA VAL A 175 4.42 0.54 5.57
C VAL A 175 4.76 -0.89 5.95
N GLY A 176 3.75 -1.69 6.29
CA GLY A 176 3.87 -3.11 6.61
C GLY A 176 3.10 -3.96 5.60
N VAL A 177 3.82 -4.75 4.83
CA VAL A 177 3.21 -5.52 3.73
C VAL A 177 3.53 -7.01 3.80
N TRP A 178 2.60 -7.82 3.33
CA TRP A 178 2.75 -9.26 3.15
C TRP A 178 2.66 -9.60 1.67
N ASP A 179 3.71 -10.25 1.18
CA ASP A 179 3.86 -10.87 -0.12
C ASP A 179 3.24 -10.07 -1.26
N THR A 180 3.79 -8.88 -1.49
CA THR A 180 3.30 -7.93 -2.50
C THR A 180 3.33 -8.60 -3.88
N VAL A 181 2.20 -8.63 -4.59
CA VAL A 181 2.16 -9.12 -5.99
C VAL A 181 1.67 -8.03 -6.92
N SER A 182 2.10 -8.06 -8.18
CA SER A 182 1.62 -7.13 -9.20
C SER A 182 0.10 -7.15 -9.28
N SER A 183 -0.48 -5.96 -9.41
CA SER A 183 -1.92 -5.76 -9.49
C SER A 183 -2.48 -6.01 -10.89
N VAL A 184 -1.68 -6.06 -11.94
CA VAL A 184 -2.16 -6.15 -13.34
C VAL A 184 -1.75 -7.48 -13.97
N GLY A 185 -2.76 -8.30 -14.32
CA GLY A 185 -2.70 -9.41 -15.30
C GLY A 185 -1.67 -10.53 -15.13
N LEU A 186 -1.71 -11.52 -16.05
CA LEU A 186 -0.66 -12.54 -16.19
C LEU A 186 0.66 -11.96 -16.75
N MET A 187 0.60 -10.78 -17.37
CA MET A 187 1.72 -10.11 -17.97
C MET A 187 2.15 -8.97 -17.05
N ARG A 188 3.38 -9.02 -16.55
CA ARG A 188 3.96 -7.89 -15.80
C ARG A 188 3.82 -6.62 -16.65
N PRO A 189 3.19 -5.55 -16.14
CA PRO A 189 3.03 -4.34 -16.92
C PRO A 189 4.42 -3.83 -17.31
N LYS A 190 4.58 -3.36 -18.56
CA LYS A 190 5.85 -2.76 -19.04
C LYS A 190 6.30 -1.56 -18.19
N LYS A 191 5.37 -1.00 -17.42
CA LYS A 191 5.58 0.12 -16.50
C LYS A 191 4.72 -0.05 -15.26
N MET A 192 5.36 -0.19 -14.11
CA MET A 192 4.68 -0.21 -12.82
C MET A 192 4.32 1.22 -12.40
N LEU A 193 3.41 1.35 -11.42
CA LEU A 193 3.24 2.65 -10.77
C LEU A 193 4.59 3.11 -10.18
N PRO A 194 4.85 4.41 -10.18
CA PRO A 194 6.09 4.96 -9.64
C PRO A 194 6.29 4.56 -8.18
N ARG A 195 7.55 4.42 -7.75
CA ARG A 195 7.92 4.23 -6.33
C ARG A 195 7.39 2.94 -5.69
N ILE A 196 6.95 1.96 -6.49
CA ILE A 196 6.54 0.66 -5.96
C ILE A 196 7.76 -0.16 -5.55
N ILE A 197 8.75 -0.34 -6.43
CA ILE A 197 9.95 -1.19 -6.22
C ILE A 197 11.25 -0.40 -5.97
N GLU A 198 11.17 0.93 -6.06
CA GLU A 198 12.29 1.84 -5.78
C GLU A 198 12.54 1.96 -4.27
N CYS A 199 13.72 2.47 -3.89
CA CYS A 199 14.02 2.77 -2.50
C CYS A 199 12.94 3.70 -1.87
N CYS A 200 12.37 3.24 -0.75
CA CYS A 200 11.27 3.92 -0.05
C CYS A 200 11.73 5.09 0.84
N ASN A 201 12.58 5.99 0.34
CA ASN A 201 13.08 7.16 1.09
C ASN A 201 11.95 8.06 1.64
N HIS A 202 10.77 8.00 1.03
CA HIS A 202 9.56 8.72 1.40
C HIS A 202 8.77 8.07 2.57
N VAL A 203 9.18 6.90 3.03
CA VAL A 203 8.60 6.18 4.18
C VAL A 203 9.61 6.16 5.32
N CYS A 204 9.19 6.32 6.58
CA CYS A 204 10.15 6.23 7.69
C CYS A 204 10.59 4.78 7.94
N TYR A 205 9.64 3.83 7.94
CA TYR A 205 9.90 2.41 8.14
C TYR A 205 9.12 1.56 7.14
N PHE A 206 9.83 0.72 6.39
CA PHE A 206 9.24 -0.24 5.46
C PHE A 206 9.52 -1.67 5.91
N ARG A 207 8.49 -2.50 6.03
CA ARG A 207 8.57 -3.89 6.45
C ARG A 207 7.81 -4.76 5.46
N HIS A 208 8.47 -5.80 4.94
CA HIS A 208 7.88 -6.73 3.99
C HIS A 208 8.16 -8.18 4.38
N ALA A 209 7.11 -8.97 4.52
CA ALA A 209 7.20 -10.41 4.70
C ALA A 209 6.95 -11.10 3.35
N LEU A 210 7.91 -11.87 2.86
CA LEU A 210 7.89 -12.53 1.53
C LEU A 210 7.67 -14.04 1.67
N ALA A 211 6.91 -14.63 0.76
CA ALA A 211 6.70 -16.09 0.71
C ALA A 211 7.87 -16.78 -0.03
N LEU A 212 8.58 -17.67 0.64
CA LEU A 212 9.70 -18.41 0.05
C LEU A 212 9.24 -19.52 -0.91
N ASP A 213 8.13 -20.18 -0.60
CA ASP A 213 7.69 -21.40 -1.29
C ASP A 213 6.58 -21.16 -2.34
N GLU A 214 6.28 -19.89 -2.67
CA GLU A 214 5.30 -19.56 -3.70
C GLU A 214 5.86 -19.83 -5.10
N ARG A 215 5.20 -20.73 -5.84
CA ARG A 215 5.68 -21.22 -7.15
C ARG A 215 4.79 -20.83 -8.32
N ARG A 216 3.63 -20.21 -8.06
CA ARG A 216 2.71 -19.80 -9.13
C ARG A 216 3.23 -18.52 -9.77
N VAL A 217 3.46 -18.56 -11.08
CA VAL A 217 3.95 -17.42 -11.88
C VAL A 217 3.13 -16.14 -11.69
N LYS A 218 1.82 -16.28 -11.41
CA LYS A 218 0.91 -15.15 -11.17
C LYS A 218 1.10 -14.45 -9.82
N PHE A 219 1.90 -15.02 -8.92
CA PHE A 219 2.14 -14.55 -7.56
C PHE A 219 3.62 -14.27 -7.33
N LEU A 220 4.38 -13.98 -8.39
CA LEU A 220 5.76 -13.53 -8.23
C LEU A 220 5.78 -12.24 -7.39
N PRO A 221 6.56 -12.20 -6.30
CA PRO A 221 6.55 -11.06 -5.42
C PRO A 221 7.26 -9.86 -6.03
N GLU A 222 6.79 -8.68 -5.65
CA GLU A 222 7.44 -7.39 -5.87
C GLU A 222 8.19 -7.00 -4.60
N TYR A 223 9.50 -7.12 -4.58
CA TYR A 223 10.37 -6.76 -3.45
C TYR A 223 11.19 -5.51 -3.76
N VAL A 224 11.74 -4.89 -2.72
CA VAL A 224 12.64 -3.74 -2.86
C VAL A 224 14.08 -4.26 -2.89
N HIS A 225 14.85 -3.89 -3.90
CA HIS A 225 16.28 -4.20 -3.94
C HIS A 225 16.62 -5.69 -3.67
N GLU A 226 16.08 -6.57 -4.50
CA GLU A 226 16.37 -8.03 -4.45
C GLU A 226 15.99 -8.73 -3.13
N GLY A 227 15.14 -8.14 -2.29
CA GLY A 227 14.77 -8.74 -1.00
C GLY A 227 15.75 -8.40 0.13
N LEU A 228 16.64 -7.43 -0.08
CA LEU A 228 17.64 -7.05 0.92
C LEU A 228 17.08 -6.07 1.95
N SER A 229 17.50 -6.25 3.20
CA SER A 229 17.23 -5.30 4.28
C SER A 229 18.33 -4.23 4.35
N HIS A 230 17.96 -3.03 4.79
CA HIS A 230 18.87 -1.91 4.99
C HIS A 230 18.41 -1.06 6.16
N LYS A 231 19.32 -0.76 7.09
CA LYS A 231 19.10 0.24 8.13
C LYS A 231 19.71 1.58 7.75
N ARG A 232 19.21 2.65 8.35
CA ARG A 232 19.64 4.03 8.05
C ARG A 232 21.13 4.29 8.28
N ASP A 233 21.76 3.54 9.18
CA ASP A 233 23.16 3.60 9.59
C ASP A 233 24.08 2.63 8.82
N GLU A 234 23.51 1.80 7.94
CA GLU A 234 24.27 0.84 7.13
C GLU A 234 24.75 1.46 5.80
N PRO A 235 25.82 0.91 5.18
CA PRO A 235 26.29 1.38 3.89
C PRO A 235 25.20 1.24 2.81
N GLN A 236 25.05 2.27 1.99
CA GLN A 236 24.04 2.33 0.94
C GLN A 236 24.21 1.17 -0.06
N PHE A 237 23.10 0.72 -0.64
CA PHE A 237 23.11 -0.22 -1.75
C PHE A 237 23.90 0.34 -2.94
N ALA A 238 24.94 -0.39 -3.38
CA ALA A 238 25.84 0.05 -4.44
C ALA A 238 25.13 0.36 -5.78
N ALA A 239 23.96 -0.25 -6.02
CA ALA A 239 23.19 -0.07 -7.26
C ALA A 239 22.12 1.05 -7.20
N GLN A 240 21.86 1.67 -6.05
CA GLN A 240 20.90 2.77 -5.90
C GLN A 240 21.53 3.87 -5.04
N GLY A 241 22.27 4.78 -5.69
CA GLY A 241 22.89 5.92 -5.02
C GLY A 241 21.86 6.70 -4.19
N GLY A 242 22.02 6.72 -2.87
CA GLY A 242 21.20 7.52 -1.96
C GLY A 242 20.02 6.82 -1.29
N CYS A 243 19.94 5.49 -1.24
CA CYS A 243 18.91 4.83 -0.42
C CYS A 243 19.22 4.98 1.09
N THR A 244 18.34 5.65 1.84
CA THR A 244 18.46 5.92 3.29
C THR A 244 17.28 5.40 4.10
N ALA A 245 16.32 4.75 3.44
CA ALA A 245 15.14 4.21 4.05
C ALA A 245 15.48 3.05 5.00
N ASP A 246 14.75 2.95 6.11
CA ASP A 246 14.80 1.78 7.00
C ASP A 246 13.88 0.70 6.41
N ILE A 247 14.49 -0.22 5.65
CA ILE A 247 13.82 -1.27 4.89
C ILE A 247 14.17 -2.60 5.53
N LYS A 248 13.16 -3.42 5.82
CA LYS A 248 13.36 -4.81 6.22
C LYS A 248 12.47 -5.73 5.42
N GLU A 249 13.10 -6.52 4.56
CA GLU A 249 12.45 -7.59 3.81
C GLU A 249 12.93 -8.94 4.35
N VAL A 250 11.98 -9.83 4.65
CA VAL A 250 12.27 -11.12 5.28
C VAL A 250 11.48 -12.21 4.58
N TRP A 251 12.17 -13.28 4.18
CA TRP A 251 11.57 -14.47 3.59
C TRP A 251 11.08 -15.42 4.68
N PHE A 252 9.82 -15.82 4.58
CA PHE A 252 9.18 -16.80 5.46
C PHE A 252 8.89 -18.07 4.68
N ALA A 253 9.07 -19.22 5.33
CA ALA A 253 8.64 -20.50 4.78
C ALA A 253 7.12 -20.53 4.60
N GLY A 254 6.65 -21.17 3.54
CA GLY A 254 5.24 -21.21 3.14
C GLY A 254 4.95 -20.50 1.81
N ALA A 255 3.77 -20.77 1.25
CA ALA A 255 3.28 -20.14 0.03
C ALA A 255 2.64 -18.76 0.30
N HIS A 256 2.12 -18.09 -0.74
CA HIS A 256 1.60 -16.71 -0.68
C HIS A 256 0.65 -16.43 0.49
N SER A 257 -0.25 -17.38 0.76
CA SER A 257 -1.18 -17.25 1.88
C SER A 257 -0.56 -17.68 3.20
N ASP A 258 0.49 -18.52 3.24
CA ASP A 258 1.06 -19.08 4.47
C ASP A 258 1.99 -18.12 5.21
N VAL A 259 2.22 -16.91 4.69
CA VAL A 259 2.96 -15.84 5.38
C VAL A 259 2.13 -15.31 6.56
N TYR A 260 1.65 -16.20 7.43
CA TYR A 260 0.96 -15.97 8.69
C TYR A 260 1.94 -16.21 9.85
N VAL A 261 1.76 -15.48 10.95
CA VAL A 261 2.19 -15.98 12.25
C VAL A 261 1.08 -16.92 12.73
N HIS A 262 1.25 -18.23 12.58
CA HIS A 262 0.29 -19.19 13.11
C HIS A 262 0.17 -19.00 14.64
N PRO A 263 -1.03 -18.85 15.23
CA PRO A 263 -1.19 -18.68 16.68
C PRO A 263 -0.58 -19.83 17.50
N LEU A 264 -0.55 -21.04 16.95
CA LEU A 264 0.11 -22.22 17.54
C LEU A 264 1.64 -22.22 17.46
N LEU A 265 2.26 -21.24 16.80
CA LEU A 265 3.72 -21.04 16.80
C LEU A 265 4.16 -19.95 17.80
N ARG A 266 3.28 -19.53 18.73
CA ARG A 266 3.76 -18.87 19.95
C ARG A 266 4.67 -19.87 20.67
N PRO A 267 5.94 -19.53 20.96
CA PRO A 267 6.69 -20.30 21.94
C PRO A 267 5.82 -20.37 23.19
N SER A 268 5.54 -21.58 23.68
CA SER A 268 5.03 -21.73 25.04
C SER A 268 5.94 -20.90 25.94
N SER A 269 5.34 -20.02 26.72
CA SER A 269 6.01 -19.17 27.70
C SER A 269 7.07 -19.96 28.47
N PRO A 270 8.18 -19.33 28.89
CA PRO A 270 9.18 -20.02 29.68
C PRO A 270 8.51 -20.57 30.94
N LEU A 271 8.58 -21.88 31.12
CA LEU A 271 8.43 -22.49 32.44
C LEU A 271 9.63 -22.01 33.25
N TYR A 272 9.35 -21.21 34.29
CA TYR A 272 10.19 -20.80 35.42
C TYR A 272 11.71 -20.76 35.22
#